data_AF-A0A1U7RGG3-F1
#
_entry.id   AF-A0A1U7RGG3-F1
#
_cell.length_a   1.000
_cell.length_b   1.000
_cell.length_c   1.000
_cell.angle_alpha   90.00
_cell.angle_beta   90.00
_cell.angle_gamma   90.00
#
_symmetry.space_group_name_H-M   'P 1'
#
loop_
_entity.id
_entity.type
_entity.pdbx_description
1 polymer ?
#
loop_
_entity_poly.entity_id
_entity_poly.type
_entity_poly.pdbx_seq_one_letter_code
_entity_poly.pdbx_strand_id
1 'polypeptide(L)'
;PDCSLNVPSTESYWILPNVKPFSPSVGRASHKAVLHGKFMWVIGGYTFNYSSFQMVLNYNLESSIWNVGAVSRGPLQRYGHSLALYQENIFMYGGRIETSDGNVTDELWVFNIPSQSWSTKTPTVLGHGQQYAVEGHSAHIMELDSGDVVMIVIFGYSAIYGYTSSIQEYHL
;
A
#
# COMPACT_ATOMS: atom_id res chain seq x y z
N PRO A 1 -18.00 18.60 -34.04
CA PRO A 1 -18.70 17.52 -33.32
C PRO A 1 -18.12 17.41 -31.91
N ASP A 2 -18.89 17.80 -30.90
CA ASP A 2 -18.46 17.70 -29.51
C ASP A 2 -18.53 16.23 -29.07
N CYS A 3 -17.39 15.67 -28.65
CA CYS A 3 -17.33 14.30 -28.15
C CYS A 3 -17.83 14.23 -26.69
N SER A 4 -18.95 14.90 -26.38
CA SER A 4 -19.56 14.83 -25.05
C SER A 4 -20.46 13.58 -25.01
N LEU A 5 -20.01 12.56 -24.28
CA LEU A 5 -20.86 11.43 -23.93
C LEU A 5 -21.88 11.93 -22.91
N ASN A 6 -23.17 11.94 -23.29
CA ASN A 6 -24.27 12.16 -22.37
C ASN A 6 -24.32 10.99 -21.38
N VAL A 7 -23.68 11.15 -20.22
CA VAL A 7 -23.83 10.21 -19.12
C VAL A 7 -25.12 10.54 -18.38
N PRO A 8 -26.05 9.58 -18.16
CA PRO A 8 -27.23 9.82 -17.35
C PRO A 8 -26.77 10.19 -15.94
N SER A 9 -27.01 11.43 -15.53
CA SER A 9 -26.49 12.01 -14.29
C SER A 9 -27.08 11.40 -13.01
N THR A 10 -28.01 10.44 -13.11
CA THR A 10 -28.70 9.82 -11.97
C THR A 10 -28.18 8.44 -11.60
N GLU A 11 -27.22 7.87 -12.32
CA GLU A 11 -26.75 6.50 -12.07
C GLU A 11 -25.24 6.43 -11.90
N SER A 12 -24.78 5.43 -11.13
CA SER A 12 -23.36 5.13 -11.01
C SER A 12 -22.86 4.47 -12.30
N TYR A 13 -21.74 4.96 -12.85
CA TYR A 13 -21.19 4.46 -14.11
C TYR A 13 -19.68 4.26 -14.02
N TRP A 14 -19.16 3.38 -14.88
CA TRP A 14 -17.72 3.18 -15.05
C TRP A 14 -17.23 3.96 -16.26
N ILE A 15 -16.03 4.54 -16.13
CA ILE A 15 -15.26 5.03 -17.27
C ILE A 15 -13.90 4.36 -17.30
N LEU A 16 -13.44 4.05 -18.50
CA LEU A 16 -12.06 3.67 -18.74
C LEU A 16 -11.34 4.89 -19.34
N PRO A 17 -10.61 5.68 -18.53
CA PRO A 17 -9.92 6.85 -19.04
C PRO A 17 -8.81 6.42 -20.02
N ASN A 18 -8.69 7.14 -21.14
CA ASN A 18 -7.60 6.95 -22.09
C ASN A 18 -6.33 7.62 -21.56
N VAL A 19 -5.64 6.92 -20.65
CA VAL A 19 -4.38 7.37 -20.07
C VAL A 19 -3.22 6.91 -20.94
N LYS A 20 -2.27 7.81 -21.24
CA LYS A 20 -1.09 7.48 -22.03
C LYS A 20 -0.33 6.32 -21.37
N PRO A 21 0.15 5.32 -22.14
CA PRO A 21 1.01 4.27 -21.61
C PRO A 21 2.20 4.86 -20.87
N PHE A 22 2.47 4.34 -19.69
CA PHE A 22 3.58 4.77 -18.85
C PHE A 22 4.52 3.59 -18.67
N SER A 23 5.58 3.53 -19.47
CA SER A 23 6.52 2.39 -19.51
C SER A 23 7.05 1.96 -18.12
N PRO A 24 7.30 2.87 -17.15
CA PRO A 24 7.68 2.45 -15.80
C PRO A 24 6.58 1.70 -15.02
N SER A 25 5.31 1.87 -15.39
CA SER A 25 4.20 1.06 -14.87
C SER A 25 4.01 -0.19 -15.73
N VAL A 26 4.71 -1.25 -15.37
CA VAL A 26 4.40 -2.60 -15.85
C VAL A 26 3.12 -3.13 -15.17
N GLY A 27 2.40 -4.02 -15.86
CA GLY A 27 1.25 -4.73 -15.29
C GLY A 27 1.63 -5.44 -14.00
N ARG A 28 0.81 -5.27 -12.94
CA ARG A 28 1.08 -5.79 -11.59
C ARG A 28 -0.18 -6.20 -10.86
N ALA A 29 -0.07 -7.22 -10.01
CA ALA A 29 -1.14 -7.70 -9.11
C ALA A 29 -0.73 -7.52 -7.64
N SER A 30 -1.69 -7.64 -6.72
CA SER A 30 -1.44 -7.60 -5.26
C SER A 30 -0.67 -6.37 -4.75
N HIS A 31 -0.73 -5.27 -5.51
CA HIS A 31 -0.31 -3.94 -5.10
C HIS A 31 -1.38 -3.33 -4.19
N LYS A 32 -1.03 -2.22 -3.55
CA LYS A 32 -2.00 -1.42 -2.80
C LYS A 32 -1.96 0.03 -3.29
N ALA A 33 -3.11 0.68 -3.19
CA ALA A 33 -3.26 2.07 -3.56
C ALA A 33 -3.92 2.88 -2.45
N VAL A 34 -3.46 4.12 -2.26
CA VAL A 34 -4.06 5.09 -1.34
C VAL A 34 -4.18 6.45 -2.02
N LEU A 35 -5.20 7.22 -1.65
CA LEU A 35 -5.44 8.55 -2.18
C LEU A 35 -4.98 9.62 -1.19
N HIS A 36 -4.11 10.53 -1.61
CA HIS A 36 -3.72 11.70 -0.82
C HIS A 36 -3.77 12.95 -1.70
N GLY A 37 -4.69 13.86 -1.37
CA GLY A 37 -5.04 14.99 -2.22
C GLY A 37 -5.46 14.52 -3.62
N LYS A 38 -4.78 15.02 -4.65
CA LYS A 38 -5.01 14.65 -6.06
C LYS A 38 -4.17 13.48 -6.56
N PHE A 39 -3.35 12.89 -5.70
CA PHE A 39 -2.42 11.83 -6.08
C PHE A 39 -2.91 10.48 -5.56
N MET A 40 -3.14 9.55 -6.48
CA MET A 40 -3.27 8.14 -6.14
C MET A 40 -1.87 7.52 -6.12
N TRP A 41 -1.43 7.10 -4.94
CA TRP A 41 -0.17 6.39 -4.74
C TRP A 41 -0.40 4.90 -4.92
N VAL A 42 0.40 4.25 -5.77
CA VAL A 42 0.38 2.80 -6.00
C VAL A 42 1.71 2.22 -5.57
N ILE A 43 1.70 1.34 -4.57
CA ILE A 43 2.92 0.82 -3.95
C ILE A 43 2.98 -0.70 -4.00
N GLY A 44 4.16 -1.20 -4.35
CA GLY A 44 4.50 -2.61 -4.45
C GLY A 44 3.68 -3.39 -5.46
N GLY A 45 3.40 -4.64 -5.09
CA GLY A 45 2.75 -5.62 -5.94
C GLY A 45 3.72 -6.64 -6.51
N TYR A 46 3.22 -7.43 -7.43
CA TYR A 46 3.95 -8.49 -8.10
C TYR A 46 3.78 -8.37 -9.61
N THR A 47 4.86 -8.63 -10.35
CA THR A 47 4.84 -8.63 -11.81
C THR A 47 5.44 -9.94 -12.31
N PHE A 48 4.72 -10.64 -13.19
CA PHE A 48 5.06 -12.01 -13.59
C PHE A 48 6.26 -12.11 -14.52
N ASN A 49 6.53 -11.07 -15.31
CA ASN A 49 7.49 -11.11 -16.42
C ASN A 49 8.74 -10.23 -16.19
N TYR A 50 8.85 -9.56 -15.03
CA TYR A 50 9.94 -8.66 -14.73
C TYR A 50 10.52 -8.97 -13.36
N SER A 51 11.84 -9.09 -13.28
CA SER A 51 12.55 -9.30 -12.01
C SER A 51 12.62 -8.06 -11.13
N SER A 52 12.26 -6.88 -11.67
CA SER A 52 12.26 -5.63 -10.95
C SER A 52 11.24 -4.67 -11.53
N PHE A 53 10.60 -3.88 -10.67
CA PHE A 53 9.66 -2.83 -11.05
C PHE A 53 9.77 -1.63 -10.11
N GLN A 54 9.20 -0.50 -10.51
CA GLN A 54 9.15 0.69 -9.67
C GLN A 54 8.20 0.49 -8.48
N MET A 55 8.78 0.46 -7.28
CA MET A 55 8.08 0.17 -6.03
C MET A 55 7.01 1.22 -5.70
N VAL A 56 7.26 2.50 -5.99
CA VAL A 56 6.35 3.62 -5.71
C VAL A 56 6.01 4.33 -7.00
N LEU A 57 4.72 4.33 -7.36
CA LEU A 57 4.16 5.13 -8.43
C LEU A 57 3.15 6.10 -7.86
N ASN A 58 2.96 7.25 -8.52
CA ASN A 58 1.82 8.11 -8.25
C ASN A 58 1.13 8.52 -9.55
N TYR A 59 -0.18 8.64 -9.49
CA TYR A 59 -1.03 9.13 -10.56
C TYR A 59 -1.71 10.41 -10.12
N ASN A 60 -1.48 11.49 -10.85
CA ASN A 60 -2.19 12.75 -10.65
C ASN A 60 -3.56 12.66 -11.34
N LEU A 61 -4.64 12.67 -10.55
CA LEU A 61 -6.02 12.55 -11.01
C LEU A 61 -6.49 13.76 -11.83
N GLU A 62 -5.93 14.96 -11.61
CA GLU A 62 -6.29 16.16 -12.37
C GLU A 62 -5.65 16.17 -13.75
N SER A 63 -4.34 15.90 -13.81
CA SER A 63 -3.59 15.97 -15.07
C SER A 63 -3.60 14.66 -15.84
N SER A 64 -4.09 13.56 -15.23
CA SER A 64 -4.02 12.21 -15.77
C SER A 64 -2.60 11.74 -16.13
N ILE A 65 -1.61 12.11 -15.30
CA ILE A 65 -0.19 11.79 -15.53
C ILE A 65 0.33 10.86 -14.44
N TRP A 66 1.03 9.80 -14.87
CA TRP A 66 1.79 8.91 -14.01
C TRP A 66 3.22 9.40 -13.79
N ASN A 67 3.73 9.22 -12.57
CA ASN A 67 5.12 9.48 -12.22
C ASN A 67 5.70 8.33 -11.38
N VAL A 68 7.01 8.21 -11.39
CA VAL A 68 7.76 7.37 -10.45
C VAL A 68 8.04 8.19 -9.20
N GLY A 69 7.80 7.63 -8.01
CA GLY A 69 8.23 8.23 -6.75
C GLY A 69 9.76 8.26 -6.67
N ALA A 70 10.35 9.40 -6.36
CA ALA A 70 11.79 9.58 -6.27
C ALA A 70 12.31 9.02 -4.95
N VAL A 71 12.43 7.69 -4.88
CA VAL A 71 12.83 6.99 -3.65
C VAL A 71 14.31 6.65 -3.67
N SER A 72 15.09 7.17 -2.72
CA SER A 72 16.53 6.90 -2.62
C SER A 72 16.85 5.53 -1.98
N ARG A 73 16.08 5.14 -0.96
CA ARG A 73 16.16 3.86 -0.23
C ARG A 73 14.78 3.50 0.32
N GLY A 74 14.48 2.22 0.47
CA GLY A 74 13.17 1.76 0.93
C GLY A 74 13.07 0.25 1.11
N PRO A 75 11.86 -0.27 1.38
CA PRO A 75 11.62 -1.69 1.52
C PRO A 75 11.98 -2.46 0.25
N LEU A 76 12.36 -3.72 0.41
CA LEU A 76 12.42 -4.66 -0.71
C LEU A 76 11.05 -4.81 -1.38
N GLN A 77 11.07 -5.12 -2.69
CA GLN A 77 9.88 -5.38 -3.48
C GLN A 77 9.03 -6.47 -2.83
N ARG A 78 7.74 -6.21 -2.69
CA ARG A 78 6.81 -7.09 -1.99
C ARG A 78 5.38 -6.95 -2.48
N TYR A 79 4.61 -8.00 -2.27
CA TYR A 79 3.17 -8.06 -2.55
C TYR A 79 2.40 -8.59 -1.35
N GLY A 80 1.06 -8.46 -1.40
CA GLY A 80 0.21 -8.93 -0.31
C GLY A 80 0.39 -8.15 1.01
N HIS A 81 1.12 -7.04 0.99
CA HIS A 81 1.20 -6.10 2.10
C HIS A 81 -0.09 -5.29 2.19
N SER A 82 -0.27 -4.57 3.30
CA SER A 82 -1.30 -3.55 3.45
C SER A 82 -0.69 -2.15 3.42
N LEU A 83 -1.52 -1.14 3.10
CA LEU A 83 -1.18 0.26 3.27
C LEU A 83 -2.27 0.93 4.11
N ALA A 84 -1.87 1.82 5.01
CA ALA A 84 -2.77 2.72 5.71
C ALA A 84 -2.22 4.16 5.66
N LEU A 85 -3.03 5.10 5.20
CA LEU A 85 -2.66 6.51 5.13
C LEU A 85 -3.06 7.20 6.44
N TYR A 86 -2.13 7.96 7.02
CA TYR A 86 -2.42 8.86 8.13
C TYR A 86 -1.61 10.14 7.98
N GLN A 87 -2.31 11.27 7.90
CA GLN A 87 -1.72 12.58 7.61
C GLN A 87 -0.87 12.54 6.32
N GLU A 88 0.43 12.85 6.42
CA GLU A 88 1.40 12.87 5.32
C GLU A 88 2.20 11.56 5.18
N ASN A 89 1.78 10.51 5.90
CA ASN A 89 2.54 9.27 6.00
C ASN A 89 1.70 8.06 5.52
N ILE A 90 2.29 7.24 4.67
CA ILE A 90 1.75 5.94 4.25
C ILE A 90 2.48 4.84 5.02
N PHE A 91 1.75 4.14 5.87
CA PHE A 91 2.24 2.99 6.63
C PHE A 91 2.07 1.73 5.78
N MET A 92 3.14 0.96 5.62
CA MET A 92 3.16 -0.32 4.94
C MET A 92 3.51 -1.40 5.96
N TYR A 93 2.64 -2.40 6.09
CA TYR A 93 2.86 -3.51 6.99
C TYR A 93 2.95 -4.84 6.25
N GLY A 94 3.95 -5.63 6.65
CA GLY A 94 4.14 -7.02 6.25
C GLY A 94 4.23 -7.24 4.74
N GLY A 95 3.54 -8.28 4.28
CA GLY A 95 3.59 -8.78 2.91
C GLY A 95 4.67 -9.85 2.70
N ARG A 96 4.82 -10.27 1.46
CA ARG A 96 5.80 -11.29 1.05
C ARG A 96 6.88 -10.68 0.17
N ILE A 97 8.13 -10.91 0.56
CA ILE A 97 9.32 -10.54 -0.21
C ILE A 97 9.76 -11.79 -0.97
N GLU A 98 10.02 -11.64 -2.27
CA GLU A 98 10.58 -12.73 -3.07
C GLU A 98 12.06 -12.92 -2.77
N THR A 99 12.33 -13.82 -1.83
CA THR A 99 13.65 -14.43 -1.60
C THR A 99 13.56 -15.92 -1.91
N SER A 100 14.70 -16.61 -1.98
CA SER A 100 14.76 -18.07 -2.21
C SER A 100 13.88 -18.88 -1.25
N ASP A 101 13.67 -18.39 -0.04
CA ASP A 101 12.92 -19.07 1.01
C ASP A 101 11.48 -18.53 1.17
N GLY A 102 11.09 -17.52 0.38
CA GLY A 102 9.76 -16.90 0.43
C GLY A 102 9.44 -16.29 1.80
N ASN A 103 9.92 -15.06 2.06
CA ASN A 103 9.82 -14.48 3.39
C ASN A 103 8.56 -13.60 3.55
N VAL A 104 7.57 -14.10 4.29
CA VAL A 104 6.48 -13.28 4.84
C VAL A 104 7.06 -12.47 6.00
N THR A 105 6.85 -11.16 6.01
CA THR A 105 7.49 -10.26 6.98
C THR A 105 6.48 -9.56 7.88
N ASP A 106 6.95 -9.09 9.03
CA ASP A 106 6.30 -8.21 10.01
C ASP A 106 6.89 -6.79 10.01
N GLU A 107 7.71 -6.46 9.02
CA GLU A 107 8.29 -5.13 8.89
C GLU A 107 7.20 -4.04 8.78
N LEU A 108 7.39 -2.96 9.53
CA LEU A 108 6.61 -1.72 9.42
C LEU A 108 7.45 -0.62 8.78
N TRP A 109 7.03 -0.19 7.60
CA TRP A 109 7.66 0.89 6.85
C TRP A 109 6.75 2.10 6.77
N VAL A 110 7.31 3.30 6.84
CA VAL A 110 6.57 4.56 6.75
C VAL A 110 7.15 5.39 5.62
N PHE A 111 6.33 5.68 4.61
CA PHE A 111 6.66 6.58 3.53
C PHE A 111 6.11 7.96 3.82
N ASN A 112 7.00 8.94 3.98
CA ASN A 112 6.59 10.34 4.08
C ASN A 112 6.39 10.91 2.68
N ILE A 113 5.18 11.40 2.40
CA ILE A 113 4.78 11.89 1.07
C ILE A 113 5.58 13.16 0.68
N PRO A 114 5.67 14.21 1.53
CA PRO A 114 6.42 15.42 1.21
C PRO A 114 7.90 15.19 0.90
N SER A 115 8.59 14.40 1.71
CA SER A 115 10.03 14.13 1.51
C SER A 115 10.31 12.97 0.55
N GLN A 116 9.28 12.21 0.16
CA GLN A 116 9.37 10.97 -0.63
C GLN A 116 10.42 9.99 -0.09
N SER A 117 10.51 9.86 1.23
CA SER A 117 11.49 9.01 1.89
C SER A 117 10.85 7.95 2.78
N TRP A 118 11.44 6.76 2.79
CA TRP A 118 11.06 5.69 3.69
C TRP A 118 11.81 5.77 5.01
N SER A 119 11.14 5.36 6.08
CA SER A 119 11.75 5.04 7.37
C SER A 119 11.19 3.72 7.88
N THR A 120 12.01 2.95 8.60
CA THR A 120 11.56 1.74 9.28
C THR A 120 11.11 2.10 10.69
N LYS A 121 10.02 1.46 11.15
CA LYS A 121 9.59 1.49 12.54
C LYS A 121 9.74 0.09 13.12
N THR A 122 10.21 0.01 14.36
CA THR A 122 10.27 -1.24 15.12
C THR A 122 9.19 -1.15 16.20
N PRO A 123 8.05 -1.82 16.02
CA PRO A 123 6.99 -1.83 17.03
C PRO A 123 7.52 -2.37 18.36
N THR A 124 7.24 -1.65 19.44
CA THR A 124 7.50 -2.18 20.79
C THR A 124 6.35 -3.09 21.15
N VAL A 125 6.63 -4.38 21.35
CA VAL A 125 5.63 -5.34 21.81
C VAL A 125 5.54 -5.26 23.32
N LEU A 126 4.46 -4.64 23.84
CA LEU A 126 4.23 -4.52 25.28
C LEU A 126 3.69 -5.85 25.84
N GLY A 127 4.39 -6.48 26.79
CA GLY A 127 3.94 -7.68 27.51
C GLY A 127 4.09 -9.00 26.75
N HIS A 128 3.13 -9.92 26.93
CA HIS A 128 3.03 -11.22 26.24
C HIS A 128 2.44 -11.14 24.82
N GLY A 129 2.32 -9.94 24.25
CA GLY A 129 1.84 -9.77 22.88
C GLY A 129 2.77 -10.46 21.88
N GLN A 130 2.23 -10.90 20.74
CA GLN A 130 3.01 -11.47 19.65
C GLN A 130 2.70 -10.68 18.37
N GLN A 131 3.75 -10.13 17.75
CA GLN A 131 3.65 -9.59 16.41
C GLN A 131 3.70 -10.75 15.41
N TYR A 132 2.83 -10.72 14.40
CA TYR A 132 2.75 -11.74 13.37
C TYR A 132 3.15 -11.18 12.02
N ALA A 133 4.17 -11.81 11.42
CA ALA A 133 4.45 -11.66 10.01
C ALA A 133 3.26 -12.20 9.19
N VAL A 134 2.66 -11.32 8.38
CA VAL A 134 1.44 -11.63 7.62
C VAL A 134 1.46 -11.05 6.20
N GLU A 135 0.86 -11.77 5.27
CA GLU A 135 0.50 -11.29 3.94
C GLU A 135 -1.00 -11.51 3.66
N GLY A 136 -1.54 -10.87 2.64
CA GLY A 136 -2.96 -10.97 2.27
C GLY A 136 -3.91 -10.38 3.33
N HIS A 137 -3.39 -9.59 4.26
CA HIS A 137 -4.14 -8.95 5.33
C HIS A 137 -4.69 -7.58 4.92
N SER A 138 -5.57 -7.02 5.74
CA SER A 138 -6.01 -5.63 5.64
C SER A 138 -5.45 -4.81 6.78
N ALA A 139 -5.24 -3.51 6.57
CA ALA A 139 -4.89 -2.60 7.66
C ALA A 139 -5.58 -1.24 7.50
N HIS A 140 -5.92 -0.63 8.63
CA HIS A 140 -6.60 0.65 8.71
C HIS A 140 -6.03 1.44 9.88
N ILE A 141 -5.96 2.76 9.76
CA ILE A 141 -5.62 3.66 10.87
C ILE A 141 -6.87 4.41 11.28
N MET A 142 -7.08 4.53 12.59
CA MET A 142 -8.16 5.31 13.18
C MET A 142 -7.67 6.09 14.40
N GLU A 143 -8.29 7.23 14.64
CA GLU A 143 -8.16 8.00 15.87
C GLU A 143 -9.31 7.60 16.81
N LEU A 144 -8.95 7.26 18.05
CA LEU A 144 -9.90 6.89 19.09
C LEU A 144 -10.46 8.15 19.77
N ASP A 145 -11.58 8.00 20.49
CA ASP A 145 -12.17 9.10 21.27
C ASP A 145 -11.22 9.65 22.35
N SER A 146 -10.21 8.86 22.76
CA SER A 146 -9.14 9.28 23.66
C SER A 146 -8.13 10.25 23.02
N GLY A 147 -8.14 10.38 21.69
CA GLY A 147 -7.11 11.05 20.89
C GLY A 147 -5.93 10.15 20.53
N ASP A 148 -5.90 8.89 21.00
CA ASP A 148 -4.89 7.93 20.60
C ASP A 148 -5.11 7.50 19.14
N VAL A 149 -4.01 7.28 18.41
CA VAL A 149 -4.07 6.85 17.02
C VAL A 149 -3.60 5.41 16.92
N VAL A 150 -4.40 4.55 16.32
CA VAL A 150 -4.13 3.10 16.25
C VAL A 150 -4.24 2.61 14.82
N MET A 151 -3.21 1.89 14.37
CA MET A 151 -3.25 1.04 13.17
C MET A 151 -3.71 -0.36 13.57
N ILE A 152 -4.78 -0.83 12.93
CA ILE A 152 -5.32 -2.18 13.12
C ILE A 152 -4.98 -3.02 11.90
N VAL A 153 -4.34 -4.16 12.11
CA VAL A 153 -4.04 -5.19 11.11
C VAL A 153 -4.96 -6.37 11.32
N ILE A 154 -5.71 -6.74 10.29
CA ILE A 154 -6.77 -7.74 10.36
C ILE A 154 -6.38 -8.94 9.52
N PHE A 155 -6.27 -10.10 10.18
CA PHE A 155 -6.12 -11.43 9.58
C PHE A 155 -4.84 -11.56 8.72
N GLY A 156 -4.90 -12.44 7.71
CA GLY A 156 -3.81 -12.71 6.78
C GLY A 156 -3.29 -14.14 6.88
N TYR A 157 -2.25 -14.41 6.10
CA TYR A 157 -1.48 -15.65 6.14
C TYR A 157 -0.12 -15.41 6.76
N SER A 158 0.24 -16.22 7.74
CA SER A 158 1.58 -16.28 8.34
C SER A 158 2.28 -17.57 7.93
N ALA A 159 3.58 -17.49 7.61
CA ALA A 159 4.38 -18.66 7.27
C ALA A 159 4.53 -19.66 8.45
N ILE A 160 4.37 -19.17 9.69
CA ILE A 160 4.51 -19.98 10.91
C ILE A 160 3.16 -20.53 11.37
N TYR A 161 2.10 -19.73 11.29
CA TYR A 161 0.81 -20.02 11.91
C TYR A 161 -0.31 -20.34 10.90
N GLY A 162 -0.04 -20.23 9.59
CA GLY A 162 -1.06 -20.37 8.55
C GLY A 162 -2.00 -19.17 8.51
N TYR A 163 -3.24 -19.40 8.08
CA TYR A 163 -4.27 -18.36 8.07
C TYR A 163 -4.67 -17.98 9.50
N THR A 164 -4.57 -16.70 9.80
CA THR A 164 -4.86 -16.15 11.12
C THR A 164 -6.19 -15.39 11.12
N SER A 165 -6.94 -15.53 12.22
CA SER A 165 -8.13 -14.72 12.54
C SER A 165 -7.82 -13.68 13.63
N SER A 166 -6.55 -13.45 13.93
CA SER A 166 -6.10 -12.49 14.93
C SER A 166 -6.14 -11.06 14.39
N ILE A 167 -6.36 -10.12 15.30
CA ILE A 167 -6.21 -8.68 15.08
C ILE A 167 -4.92 -8.25 15.77
N GLN A 168 -4.13 -7.42 15.11
CA GLN A 168 -2.93 -6.79 15.69
C GLN A 168 -3.15 -5.28 15.73
N GLU A 169 -2.74 -4.65 16.83
CA GLU A 169 -2.84 -3.20 17.02
C GLU A 169 -1.44 -2.60 17.15
N TYR A 170 -1.22 -1.49 16.46
CA TYR A 170 -0.02 -0.67 16.56
C TYR A 170 -0.44 0.75 16.92
N HIS A 171 -0.05 1.22 18.10
CA HIS A 171 -0.32 2.58 18.56
C HIS A 171 0.76 3.53 17.99
N LEU A 172 0.32 4.61 17.33
CA LEU A 172 1.16 5.54 16.57
C LEU A 172 1.85 6.59 17.44
#